data_AF-R7VAM5-F1
#
_entry.id   AF-R7VAM5-F1
#
_cell.length_a   1.000
_cell.length_b   1.000
_cell.length_c   1.000
_cell.angle_alpha   90.00
_cell.angle_beta   90.00
_cell.angle_gamma   90.00
#
_symmetry.space_group_name_H-M   'P 1'
#
loop_
_entity.id
_entity.type
_entity.pdbx_description
1 polymer ?
#
loop_
_entity_poly.entity_id
_entity_poly.type
_entity_poly.pdbx_seq_one_letter_code
_entity_poly.pdbx_strand_id
1 'polypeptide(L)'
;MEIRRLLWLLVCLANFEERLCGNVNLSGKSLTSLPDDIVQNVTHLYLNVNDITRIRRTDFNDNTTLTILNMDSNEIATIAVEELSYLIKLTGLYLSNNRLTTLPGIAQFMPSLNELFLEGNPLDCCCSDIWVNLRDCALVCTHVDTQGESNPSSLD
;
A
#
# COMPACT_ATOMS: atom_id res chain seq x y z
N MET A 1 -24.81 -13.90 -14.42
CA MET A 1 -23.76 -13.12 -13.74
C MET A 1 -22.64 -14.07 -13.28
N GLU A 2 -22.23 -15.04 -14.12
CA GLU A 2 -21.42 -16.19 -13.65
C GLU A 2 -20.20 -16.50 -14.54
N ILE A 3 -20.00 -15.76 -15.63
CA ILE A 3 -18.88 -16.01 -16.57
C ILE A 3 -17.56 -15.43 -16.03
N ARG A 4 -17.61 -14.35 -15.22
CA ARG A 4 -16.42 -13.69 -14.66
C ARG A 4 -15.71 -14.50 -13.55
N ARG A 5 -16.48 -15.29 -12.77
CA ARG A 5 -15.94 -16.21 -11.76
C ARG A 5 -15.10 -17.35 -12.35
N LEU A 6 -15.40 -17.77 -13.58
CA LEU A 6 -14.70 -18.88 -14.24
C LEU A 6 -13.37 -18.45 -14.87
N LEU A 7 -13.24 -17.19 -15.30
CA LEU A 7 -12.01 -16.66 -15.89
C LEU A 7 -10.86 -16.64 -14.87
N TRP A 8 -11.15 -16.31 -13.62
CA TRP A 8 -10.16 -16.28 -12.54
C TRP A 8 -9.88 -17.64 -11.91
N LEU A 9 -10.86 -18.56 -11.90
CA LEU A 9 -10.60 -19.97 -11.64
C LEU A 9 -9.56 -20.50 -12.63
N LEU A 10 -9.62 -20.11 -13.89
CA LEU A 10 -8.62 -20.46 -14.89
C LEU A 10 -7.28 -19.73 -14.69
N VAL A 11 -7.24 -18.47 -14.25
CA VAL A 11 -5.97 -17.79 -13.89
C VAL A 11 -5.30 -18.44 -12.67
N CYS A 12 -6.08 -18.79 -11.63
CA CYS A 12 -5.60 -19.54 -10.46
C CYS A 12 -5.23 -21.00 -10.79
N LEU A 13 -5.89 -21.63 -11.77
CA LEU A 13 -5.60 -23.02 -12.19
C LEU A 13 -4.46 -23.10 -13.20
N ALA A 14 -4.25 -22.08 -14.04
CA ALA A 14 -3.19 -22.02 -15.05
C ALA A 14 -1.81 -21.71 -14.43
N ASN A 15 -1.78 -21.12 -13.22
CA ASN A 15 -0.59 -20.99 -12.39
C ASN A 15 -0.53 -22.17 -11.39
N PHE A 16 -0.23 -23.37 -11.90
CA PHE A 16 -0.29 -24.64 -11.16
C PHE A 16 0.69 -24.76 -9.96
N GLU A 17 1.41 -23.69 -9.59
CA GLU A 17 2.28 -23.65 -8.40
C GLU A 17 1.76 -22.78 -7.25
N GLU A 18 0.70 -21.97 -7.42
CA GLU A 18 0.21 -21.07 -6.36
C GLU A 18 -1.23 -21.39 -5.92
N ARG A 19 -1.44 -22.59 -5.37
CA ARG A 19 -2.66 -22.93 -4.61
C ARG A 19 -2.69 -22.30 -3.20
N LEU A 20 -2.23 -21.06 -3.07
CA LEU A 20 -2.30 -20.25 -1.85
C LEU A 20 -2.67 -18.82 -2.26
N CYS A 21 -3.97 -18.50 -2.33
CA CYS A 21 -4.46 -17.16 -2.69
C CYS A 21 -4.13 -16.06 -1.65
N GLY A 22 -3.05 -16.22 -0.88
CA GLY A 22 -2.52 -15.21 0.01
C GLY A 22 -1.63 -14.22 -0.73
N ASN A 23 -0.85 -14.64 -1.72
CA ASN A 23 0.04 -13.74 -2.45
C ASN A 23 -0.50 -13.47 -3.85
N VAL A 24 -0.58 -12.21 -4.25
CA VAL A 24 -1.01 -11.78 -5.59
C VAL A 24 0.00 -10.78 -6.13
N ASN A 25 0.60 -11.11 -7.27
CA ASN A 25 1.56 -10.24 -7.95
C ASN A 25 0.98 -9.68 -9.25
N LEU A 26 0.75 -8.37 -9.27
CA LEU A 26 0.23 -7.58 -10.39
C LEU A 26 1.24 -6.50 -10.82
N SER A 27 2.51 -6.68 -10.48
CA SER A 27 3.58 -5.72 -10.76
C SER A 27 3.93 -5.68 -12.25
N GLY A 28 4.30 -4.50 -12.76
CA GLY A 28 4.79 -4.36 -14.14
C GLY A 28 3.73 -4.65 -15.20
N LYS A 29 2.46 -4.34 -14.92
CA LYS A 29 1.32 -4.64 -15.81
C LYS A 29 0.71 -3.38 -16.45
N SER A 30 1.35 -2.22 -16.28
CA SER A 30 0.84 -0.92 -16.75
C SER A 30 -0.60 -0.65 -16.30
N LEU A 31 -0.90 -1.07 -15.08
CA LEU A 31 -2.23 -0.88 -14.49
C LEU A 31 -2.41 0.59 -14.10
N THR A 32 -3.53 1.18 -14.50
CA THR A 32 -3.93 2.52 -14.03
C THR A 32 -4.85 2.46 -12.80
N SER A 33 -5.38 1.28 -12.51
CA SER A 33 -6.22 0.95 -11.35
C SER A 33 -6.15 -0.55 -11.09
N LEU A 34 -6.55 -0.99 -9.89
CA LEU A 34 -6.67 -2.42 -9.61
C LEU A 34 -7.87 -3.01 -10.39
N PRO A 35 -7.84 -4.30 -10.74
CA PRO A 35 -8.98 -4.96 -11.36
C PRO A 35 -10.14 -5.15 -10.36
N ASP A 36 -11.39 -4.94 -10.81
CA ASP A 36 -12.63 -4.99 -10.00
C ASP A 36 -12.89 -6.30 -9.22
N ASP A 37 -12.07 -7.34 -9.41
CA ASP A 37 -12.31 -8.72 -8.94
C ASP A 37 -11.11 -9.30 -8.15
N ILE A 38 -10.37 -8.48 -7.36
CA ILE A 38 -9.36 -9.05 -6.44
C ILE A 38 -10.03 -10.03 -5.47
N VAL A 39 -9.42 -11.22 -5.37
CA VAL A 39 -9.96 -12.36 -4.62
C VAL A 39 -10.08 -12.01 -3.13
N GLN A 40 -11.17 -12.47 -2.51
CA GLN A 40 -11.28 -12.45 -1.04
C GLN A 40 -10.17 -13.35 -0.45
N ASN A 41 -9.46 -12.85 0.57
CA ASN A 41 -8.36 -13.54 1.30
C ASN A 41 -6.93 -13.32 0.81
N VAL A 42 -6.65 -12.32 -0.03
CA VAL A 42 -5.26 -11.89 -0.29
C VAL A 42 -4.64 -11.34 1.00
N THR A 43 -3.43 -11.79 1.31
CA THR A 43 -2.60 -11.33 2.43
C THR A 43 -1.45 -10.43 1.95
N HIS A 44 -0.89 -10.69 0.78
CA HIS A 44 0.18 -9.91 0.17
C HIS A 44 -0.22 -9.51 -1.23
N LEU A 45 -0.23 -8.20 -1.50
CA LEU A 45 -0.57 -7.64 -2.80
C LEU A 45 0.58 -6.79 -3.31
N TYR A 46 1.14 -7.18 -4.45
CA TYR A 46 2.22 -6.47 -5.12
C TYR A 46 1.68 -5.80 -6.38
N LEU A 47 1.73 -4.46 -6.39
CA LEU A 47 1.27 -3.57 -7.46
C LEU A 47 2.39 -2.64 -7.93
N ASN A 48 3.65 -2.94 -7.59
CA ASN A 48 4.76 -2.06 -7.91
C ASN A 48 5.03 -1.97 -9.41
N VAL A 49 5.60 -0.85 -9.84
CA VAL A 49 5.93 -0.59 -11.26
C VAL A 49 4.66 -0.65 -12.12
N ASN A 50 3.69 0.19 -11.78
CA ASN A 50 2.46 0.39 -12.55
C ASN A 50 2.20 1.90 -12.69
N ASP A 51 1.08 2.27 -13.31
CA ASP A 51 0.69 3.65 -13.59
C ASP A 51 -0.52 4.06 -12.72
N ILE A 52 -0.63 3.50 -11.50
CA ILE A 52 -1.77 3.71 -10.62
C ILE A 52 -1.72 5.13 -10.07
N THR A 53 -2.81 5.88 -10.28
CA THR A 53 -2.90 7.29 -9.86
C THR A 53 -3.74 7.49 -8.60
N ARG A 54 -4.58 6.50 -8.27
CA ARG A 54 -5.50 6.54 -7.12
C ARG A 54 -5.81 5.12 -6.65
N ILE A 55 -6.17 5.00 -5.38
CA ILE A 55 -6.71 3.78 -4.80
C ILE A 55 -8.05 4.07 -4.13
N ARG A 56 -8.95 3.09 -4.15
CA ARG A 56 -10.21 3.10 -3.43
C ARG A 56 -10.36 1.84 -2.60
N ARG A 57 -11.08 1.91 -1.50
CA ARG A 57 -11.48 0.76 -0.68
C ARG A 57 -12.14 -0.34 -1.51
N THR A 58 -12.96 0.04 -2.47
CA THR A 58 -13.63 -0.89 -3.41
C THR A 58 -12.65 -1.65 -4.29
N ASP A 59 -11.48 -1.07 -4.59
CA ASP A 59 -10.46 -1.68 -5.44
C ASP A 59 -9.84 -2.93 -4.79
N PHE A 60 -9.92 -3.03 -3.47
CA PHE A 60 -9.48 -4.19 -2.69
C PHE A 60 -10.63 -5.13 -2.33
N ASN A 61 -11.86 -4.90 -2.82
CA ASN A 61 -13.04 -5.71 -2.52
C ASN A 61 -13.27 -5.91 -1.00
N ASP A 62 -13.09 -4.84 -0.23
CA ASP A 62 -13.19 -4.84 1.24
C ASP A 62 -12.30 -5.91 1.93
N ASN A 63 -11.16 -6.25 1.34
CA ASN A 63 -10.24 -7.23 1.88
C ASN A 63 -9.68 -6.78 3.24
N THR A 64 -9.99 -7.53 4.30
CA THR A 64 -9.52 -7.28 5.67
C THR A 64 -8.39 -8.22 6.13
N THR A 65 -7.86 -9.03 5.20
CA THR A 65 -6.79 -10.01 5.45
C THR A 65 -5.41 -9.55 4.99
N LEU A 66 -5.32 -8.45 4.23
CA LEU A 66 -4.05 -7.87 3.78
C LEU A 66 -3.13 -7.56 4.96
N THR A 67 -1.92 -8.09 4.88
CA THR A 67 -0.78 -7.84 5.77
C THR A 67 0.30 -7.03 5.07
N ILE A 68 0.48 -7.23 3.76
CA ILE A 68 1.47 -6.50 2.95
C ILE A 68 0.81 -5.90 1.71
N LEU A 69 1.05 -4.61 1.49
CA LEU A 69 0.64 -3.88 0.29
C LEU A 69 1.83 -3.11 -0.27
N ASN A 70 2.33 -3.56 -1.43
CA ASN A 70 3.39 -2.86 -2.14
C ASN A 70 2.82 -2.12 -3.35
N MET A 71 2.95 -0.79 -3.37
CA MET A 71 2.56 0.10 -4.47
C MET A 71 3.73 1.03 -4.86
N ASP A 72 4.97 0.60 -4.64
CA ASP A 72 6.16 1.35 -5.03
C ASP A 72 6.16 1.65 -6.55
N SER A 73 6.75 2.78 -6.94
CA SER A 73 6.89 3.16 -8.36
C SER A 73 5.54 3.18 -9.09
N ASN A 74 4.62 3.99 -8.57
CA ASN A 74 3.33 4.32 -9.18
C ASN A 74 3.19 5.85 -9.28
N GLU A 75 2.01 6.34 -9.63
CA GLU A 75 1.73 7.78 -9.78
C GLU A 75 0.75 8.31 -8.73
N ILE A 76 0.68 7.68 -7.56
CA ILE A 76 -0.30 8.01 -6.52
C ILE A 76 0.05 9.37 -5.93
N ALA A 77 -0.87 10.32 -6.03
CA ALA A 77 -0.67 11.69 -5.54
C ALA A 77 -1.28 11.93 -4.15
N THR A 78 -2.37 11.25 -3.83
CA THR A 78 -3.08 11.37 -2.55
C THR A 78 -3.68 10.03 -2.13
N ILE A 79 -3.81 9.83 -0.82
CA ILE A 79 -4.51 8.70 -0.22
C ILE A 79 -5.42 9.26 0.87
N ALA A 80 -6.72 8.97 0.81
CA ALA A 80 -7.64 9.36 1.88
C ALA A 80 -7.68 8.30 2.99
N VAL A 81 -8.03 8.69 4.22
CA VAL A 81 -7.99 7.81 5.41
C VAL A 81 -8.88 6.59 5.21
N GLU A 82 -10.08 6.80 4.67
CA GLU A 82 -11.09 5.78 4.41
C GLU A 82 -10.62 4.68 3.44
N GLU A 83 -9.63 4.97 2.60
CA GLU A 83 -9.15 4.04 1.57
C GLU A 83 -8.20 2.97 2.12
N LEU A 84 -7.60 3.19 3.29
CA LEU A 84 -6.68 2.23 3.93
C LEU A 84 -7.01 1.90 5.39
N SER A 85 -7.75 2.76 6.11
CA SER A 85 -8.03 2.60 7.56
C SER A 85 -8.73 1.30 7.96
N TYR A 86 -9.37 0.60 7.03
CA TYR A 86 -10.01 -0.70 7.31
C TYR A 86 -9.04 -1.88 7.22
N LEU A 87 -7.82 -1.68 6.70
CA LEU A 87 -6.76 -2.68 6.60
C LEU A 87 -6.05 -2.85 7.96
N ILE A 88 -6.81 -3.20 9.00
CA ILE A 88 -6.34 -3.25 10.40
C ILE A 88 -5.22 -4.28 10.66
N LYS A 89 -4.99 -5.22 9.72
CA LYS A 89 -3.95 -6.25 9.79
C LYS A 89 -2.70 -5.89 8.98
N LEU A 90 -2.70 -4.76 8.27
CA LEU A 90 -1.59 -4.36 7.44
C LEU A 90 -0.37 -4.08 8.32
N THR A 91 0.72 -4.80 8.07
CA THR A 91 2.00 -4.67 8.76
C THR A 91 3.03 -3.91 7.93
N GLY A 92 2.92 -3.97 6.60
CA GLY A 92 3.82 -3.27 5.69
C GLY A 92 3.08 -2.55 4.57
N LEU A 93 3.35 -1.26 4.41
CA LEU A 93 2.86 -0.39 3.35
C LEU A 93 4.04 0.26 2.63
N TYR A 94 4.22 -0.09 1.36
CA TYR A 94 5.31 0.43 0.54
C TYR A 94 4.75 1.37 -0.53
N LEU A 95 5.14 2.63 -0.47
CA LEU A 95 4.63 3.74 -1.27
C LEU A 95 5.77 4.54 -1.91
N SER A 96 6.97 3.99 -1.95
CA SER A 96 8.16 4.67 -2.44
C SER A 96 8.02 5.05 -3.91
N ASN A 97 8.66 6.13 -4.35
CA ASN A 97 8.65 6.62 -5.72
C ASN A 97 7.22 6.81 -6.27
N ASN A 98 6.37 7.47 -5.48
CA ASN A 98 5.05 7.94 -5.90
C ASN A 98 5.05 9.47 -6.01
N ARG A 99 3.88 10.10 -6.07
CA ARG A 99 3.71 11.56 -6.16
C ARG A 99 3.05 12.13 -4.90
N LEU A 100 3.16 11.44 -3.77
CA LEU A 100 2.49 11.83 -2.54
C LEU A 100 3.06 13.15 -2.03
N THR A 101 2.20 14.16 -1.90
CA THR A 101 2.57 15.43 -1.25
C THR A 101 2.20 15.45 0.22
N THR A 102 1.19 14.66 0.60
CA THR A 102 0.75 14.48 1.97
C THR A 102 0.34 13.03 2.16
N LEU A 103 0.36 12.59 3.41
CA LEU A 103 -0.26 11.36 3.85
C LEU A 103 -1.13 11.71 5.05
N PRO A 104 -2.38 11.22 5.17
CA PRO A 104 -3.12 11.44 6.39
C PRO A 104 -2.47 10.65 7.53
N GLY A 105 -2.89 10.89 8.78
CA GLY A 105 -2.42 10.18 9.98
C GLY A 105 -2.79 8.69 10.01
N ILE A 106 -2.37 7.94 9.00
CA ILE A 106 -2.69 6.52 8.81
C ILE A 106 -2.15 5.66 9.95
N ALA A 107 -1.07 6.10 10.60
CA ALA A 107 -0.51 5.45 11.79
C ALA A 107 -1.52 5.43 12.96
N GLN A 108 -2.43 6.41 13.04
CA GLN A 108 -3.49 6.42 14.06
C GLN A 108 -4.56 5.35 13.81
N PHE A 109 -4.78 4.97 12.54
CA PHE A 109 -5.88 4.10 12.13
C PHE A 109 -5.44 2.69 11.73
N MET A 110 -4.15 2.45 11.57
CA MET A 110 -3.58 1.15 11.20
C MET A 110 -2.68 0.62 12.32
N PRO A 111 -3.27 0.01 13.37
CA PRO A 111 -2.55 -0.33 14.61
C PRO A 111 -1.51 -1.45 14.46
N SER A 112 -1.58 -2.21 13.35
CA SER A 112 -0.63 -3.30 13.07
C SER A 112 0.51 -2.87 12.16
N LEU A 113 0.48 -1.63 11.63
CA LEU A 113 1.46 -1.16 10.65
C LEU A 113 2.80 -0.94 11.35
N ASN A 114 3.83 -1.68 10.92
CA ASN A 114 5.19 -1.62 11.45
C ASN A 114 6.15 -0.99 10.44
N GLU A 115 5.93 -1.25 9.15
CA GLU A 115 6.79 -0.81 8.07
C GLU A 115 6.03 0.16 7.16
N LEU A 116 6.56 1.39 7.04
CA LEU A 116 6.07 2.41 6.12
C LEU A 116 7.23 3.00 5.32
N PHE A 117 7.22 2.77 4.01
CA PHE A 117 8.22 3.30 3.08
C PHE A 117 7.63 4.38 2.20
N LEU A 118 8.24 5.57 2.24
CA LEU A 118 7.75 6.78 1.57
C LEU A 118 8.84 7.50 0.76
N GLU A 119 10.04 6.91 0.68
CA GLU A 119 11.16 7.46 -0.07
C GLU A 119 10.77 7.85 -1.51
N GLY A 120 11.34 8.94 -2.04
CA GLY A 120 11.06 9.37 -3.41
C GLY A 120 9.68 9.99 -3.62
N ASN A 121 8.96 10.34 -2.56
CA ASN A 121 7.74 11.16 -2.64
C ASN A 121 8.03 12.64 -2.31
N PRO A 122 7.37 13.60 -2.98
CA PRO A 122 7.49 15.03 -2.70
C PRO A 122 6.68 15.46 -1.46
N LEU A 123 6.86 14.78 -0.33
CA LEU A 123 6.09 15.04 0.91
C LEU A 123 6.42 16.42 1.47
N ASP A 124 5.37 17.16 1.85
CA ASP A 124 5.50 18.42 2.58
C ASP A 124 5.76 18.11 4.07
N CYS A 125 7.00 18.34 4.52
CA CYS A 125 7.46 18.03 5.87
C CYS A 125 6.78 18.83 7.00
N CYS A 126 5.82 19.71 6.67
CA CYS A 126 5.10 20.55 7.65
C CYS A 126 3.77 19.97 8.15
N CYS A 127 3.33 18.79 7.70
CA CYS A 127 2.10 18.18 8.19
C CYS A 127 2.32 17.44 9.52
N SER A 128 2.02 18.12 10.63
CA SER A 128 1.92 17.55 11.99
C SER A 128 0.92 16.40 12.13
N ASP A 129 0.17 16.08 11.07
CA ASP A 129 -0.95 15.14 11.10
C ASP A 129 -0.58 13.72 10.67
N ILE A 130 0.62 13.49 10.11
CA ILE A 130 1.12 12.12 9.86
C ILE A 130 1.51 11.45 11.19
N TRP A 131 1.97 12.25 12.15
CA TRP A 131 2.61 11.78 13.37
C TRP A 131 1.94 12.39 14.59
N VAL A 132 1.27 11.57 15.39
CA VAL A 132 1.19 11.87 16.81
C VAL A 132 2.64 11.81 17.32
N ASN A 133 3.25 12.98 17.55
CA ASN A 133 4.42 13.22 18.40
C ASN A 133 5.84 13.39 17.79
N LEU A 134 6.01 13.78 16.51
CA LEU A 134 7.34 14.23 16.02
C LEU A 134 7.41 15.76 15.98
N ARG A 135 8.28 16.34 16.82
CA ARG A 135 8.40 17.80 17.05
C ARG A 135 9.34 18.54 16.10
N ASP A 136 9.93 17.91 15.10
CA ASP A 136 10.92 18.58 14.23
C ASP A 136 10.64 18.35 12.74
N CYS A 137 10.13 19.38 12.06
CA CYS A 137 9.85 19.44 10.61
C CYS A 137 11.12 19.56 9.74
N ALA A 138 12.21 18.91 10.10
CA ALA A 138 13.51 18.99 9.41
C ALA A 138 13.97 17.68 8.76
N LEU A 139 13.16 16.60 8.85
CA LEU A 139 13.52 15.29 8.32
C LEU A 139 12.79 14.99 7.01
N VAL A 140 13.53 14.54 5.99
CA VAL A 140 12.97 13.85 4.83
C VAL A 140 12.43 12.52 5.35
N CYS A 141 11.12 12.30 5.27
CA CYS A 141 10.49 11.05 5.71
C CYS A 141 10.76 9.95 4.67
N THR A 142 11.94 9.33 4.68
CA THR A 142 12.31 8.27 3.73
C THR A 142 11.87 6.88 4.21
N HIS A 143 12.00 6.62 5.50
CA HIS A 143 11.64 5.35 6.15
C HIS A 143 11.25 5.61 7.60
N VAL A 144 10.14 5.01 8.05
CA VAL A 144 9.73 5.15 9.45
C VAL A 144 9.32 3.80 10.03
N ASP A 145 10.02 3.43 11.10
CA ASP A 145 9.56 2.41 12.03
C ASP A 145 8.51 3.03 12.96
N THR A 146 7.28 2.55 12.88
CA THR A 146 6.16 3.04 13.70
C THR A 146 6.29 2.67 15.18
N GLN A 147 7.25 1.81 15.55
CA GLN A 147 7.53 1.38 16.92
C GLN A 147 8.55 2.28 17.65
N GLY A 148 9.00 3.39 17.04
CA GLY A 148 9.74 4.44 17.74
C GLY A 148 11.26 4.34 17.69
N GLU A 149 11.84 3.51 16.82
CA GLU A 149 13.26 3.57 16.50
C GLU A 149 13.49 4.40 15.22
N SER A 150 13.71 5.69 15.40
CA SER A 150 14.29 6.51 14.33
C SER A 150 15.72 6.05 14.09
N ASN A 151 15.96 5.30 13.02
CA ASN A 151 17.31 5.12 12.51
C ASN A 151 17.57 6.24 11.49
N PRO A 152 18.36 7.28 11.84
CA PRO A 152 18.81 8.24 10.85
C PRO A 152 19.84 7.53 9.96
N SER A 153 19.37 6.91 8.89
CA SER A 153 20.25 6.35 7.86
C SER A 153 21.00 7.49 7.18
N SER A 154 22.20 7.74 7.70
CA SER A 154 23.40 8.28 7.07
C SER A 154 23.20 9.24 5.89
N LEU A 155 23.48 10.51 6.16
CA LEU A 155 24.10 11.41 5.20
C LEU A 155 25.36 10.74 4.63
N ASP A 156 25.39 10.54 3.31
CA ASP A 156 26.59 10.66 2.48
C ASP A 156 26.23 11.55 1.27
#